data_AF-A0A2P4Y9C4-F1
#
_entry.id   AF-A0A2P4Y9C4-F1
#
_cell.length_a   1.000
_cell.length_b   1.000
_cell.length_c   1.000
_cell.angle_alpha   90.00
_cell.angle_beta   90.00
_cell.angle_gamma   90.00
#
_symmetry.space_group_name_H-M   'P 1'
#
loop_
_entity.id
_entity.type
_entity.pdbx_description
1 polymer ?
#
loop_
_entity_poly.entity_id
_entity_poly.type
_entity_poly.pdbx_seq_one_letter_code
_entity_poly.pdbx_strand_id
1 'polypeptide(L)'
;MAAFSPMHGEEFLRWMLLKWPQRNVQLELFFVRFTAGLLSQFMQLGLMFPADVVHRTFTRIQTCIQSTHFLVAQEACNMCGNFQLMSVYLSCDQALREKIASALHENATSHWNKRIREISDECFDMLLDLA
;
A
#
# COMPACT_ATOMS: atom_id res chain seq x y z
N MET A 1 17.70 7.05 21.33
CA MET A 1 16.90 6.56 20.18
C MET A 1 17.85 6.29 19.04
N ALA A 2 17.81 5.10 18.44
CA ALA A 2 18.58 4.87 17.21
C ALA A 2 18.04 5.81 16.13
N ALA A 3 18.92 6.56 15.47
CA ALA A 3 18.53 7.44 14.38
C ALA A 3 18.03 6.60 13.20
N PHE A 4 16.89 6.98 12.61
CA PHE A 4 16.42 6.38 11.38
C PHE A 4 17.45 6.56 10.26
N SER A 5 17.73 5.50 9.51
CA SER A 5 18.65 5.54 8.37
C SER A 5 17.88 5.22 7.08
N PRO A 6 17.70 6.19 6.17
CA PRO A 6 17.00 5.96 4.90
C PRO A 6 17.60 4.83 4.07
N MET A 7 18.93 4.74 3.97
CA MET A 7 19.59 3.67 3.20
C MET A 7 19.20 2.27 3.71
N HIS A 8 19.27 2.05 5.03
CA HIS A 8 18.87 0.78 5.61
C HIS A 8 17.36 0.54 5.48
N GLY A 9 16.54 1.59 5.49
CA GLY A 9 15.11 1.51 5.22
C GLY A 9 14.81 0.97 3.81
N GLU A 10 15.48 1.50 2.79
CA GLU A 10 15.36 1.03 1.40
C GLU A 10 15.84 -0.41 1.24
N GLU A 11 17.01 -0.75 1.77
CA GLU A 11 17.54 -2.12 1.71
C GLU A 11 16.57 -3.12 2.36
N PHE A 12 16.01 -2.74 3.52
CA PHE A 12 15.06 -3.59 4.22
C PHE A 12 13.74 -3.73 3.46
N LEU A 13 13.20 -2.67 2.87
CA LEU A 13 12.01 -2.76 2.02
C LEU A 13 12.24 -3.66 0.81
N ARG A 14 13.37 -3.53 0.13
CA ARG A 14 13.74 -4.42 -0.99
C ARG A 14 13.76 -5.88 -0.56
N TRP A 15 14.36 -6.17 0.60
CA TRP A 15 14.39 -7.51 1.16
C TRP A 15 12.98 -8.02 1.50
N MET A 16 12.13 -7.20 2.13
CA MET A 16 10.75 -7.56 2.44
C MET A 16 9.94 -7.88 1.17
N LEU A 17 10.08 -7.09 0.10
CA LEU A 17 9.39 -7.34 -1.17
C LEU A 17 9.85 -8.65 -1.83
N LEU A 18 11.09 -9.09 -1.60
CA LEU A 18 11.61 -10.40 -2.03
C LEU A 18 11.11 -11.55 -1.14
N LYS A 19 10.93 -11.30 0.15
CA LYS A 19 10.53 -12.29 1.16
C LYS A 19 9.06 -12.19 1.55
N TRP A 20 8.24 -11.57 0.71
CA TRP A 20 6.84 -11.31 1.03
C TRP A 20 6.11 -12.60 1.37
N PRO A 21 5.54 -12.71 2.59
CA PRO A 21 4.93 -13.95 3.05
C PRO A 21 3.61 -14.23 2.31
N GLN A 22 3.38 -15.49 1.95
CA GLN A 22 2.15 -15.93 1.28
C GLN A 22 1.34 -16.95 2.10
N ARG A 23 1.94 -17.53 3.14
CA ARG A 23 1.36 -18.63 3.94
C ARG A 23 1.19 -18.28 5.41
N ASN A 24 1.69 -17.12 5.82
CA ASN A 24 1.62 -16.65 7.20
C ASN A 24 0.97 -15.26 7.21
N VAL A 25 -0.33 -15.24 7.48
CA VAL A 25 -1.15 -14.03 7.52
C VAL A 25 -0.62 -13.02 8.53
N GLN A 26 -0.16 -13.46 9.70
CA GLN A 26 0.35 -12.55 10.73
C GLN A 26 1.62 -11.85 10.27
N LEU A 27 2.51 -12.58 9.58
CA LEU A 27 3.70 -12.00 8.99
C LEU A 27 3.35 -11.08 7.80
N GLU A 28 2.34 -11.43 7.00
CA GLU A 28 1.87 -10.58 5.90
C GLU A 28 1.30 -9.26 6.41
N LEU A 29 0.48 -9.31 7.46
CA LEU A 29 -0.02 -8.11 8.13
C LEU A 29 1.11 -7.24 8.67
N PHE A 30 2.13 -7.86 9.27
CA PHE A 30 3.32 -7.12 9.69
C PHE A 30 4.00 -6.45 8.49
N PHE A 31 4.15 -7.15 7.36
CA PHE A 31 4.79 -6.60 6.16
C PHE A 31 4.01 -5.43 5.56
N VAL A 32 2.68 -5.54 5.46
CA VAL A 32 1.80 -4.45 4.98
C VAL A 32 1.94 -3.22 5.89
N ARG A 33 1.77 -3.39 7.19
CA ARG A 33 1.84 -2.28 8.17
C ARG A 33 3.21 -1.62 8.21
N PHE A 34 4.27 -2.43 8.22
CA PHE A 34 5.64 -1.92 8.23
C PHE A 34 5.94 -1.16 6.93
N THR A 35 5.51 -1.66 5.78
CA THR A 35 5.65 -0.98 4.49
C THR A 35 4.95 0.38 4.51
N ALA A 36 3.70 0.44 4.97
CA ALA A 36 2.96 1.70 5.10
C ALA A 36 3.66 2.70 6.03
N GLY A 37 4.16 2.23 7.18
CA GLY A 37 4.92 3.04 8.13
C GLY A 37 6.22 3.57 7.54
N LEU A 38 6.95 2.74 6.79
CA LEU A 38 8.21 3.14 6.16
C LEU A 38 7.99 4.15 5.03
N LEU A 39 6.97 3.94 4.18
CA LEU A 39 6.57 4.92 3.15
C LEU A 39 6.20 6.27 3.78
N SER A 40 5.46 6.24 4.89
CA SER A 40 5.09 7.45 5.65
C SER A 40 6.32 8.15 6.22
N GLN A 41 7.29 7.40 6.75
CA GLN A 41 8.50 7.96 7.32
C GLN A 41 9.40 8.62 6.28
N PHE A 42 9.55 8.00 5.09
CA PHE A 42 10.24 8.62 3.96
C PHE A 42 9.56 9.92 3.52
N MET A 43 8.24 9.89 3.37
CA MET A 43 7.44 11.07 3.04
C MET A 43 7.66 12.21 4.05
N GLN A 44 7.61 11.92 5.36
CA GLN A 44 7.83 12.91 6.41
C GLN A 44 9.23 13.54 6.39
N LEU A 45 10.22 12.83 5.86
CA LEU A 45 11.59 13.32 5.70
C LEU A 45 11.82 14.03 4.34
N GLY A 46 10.79 14.15 3.50
CA GLY A 46 10.92 14.69 2.15
C GLY A 46 11.74 13.79 1.21
N LEU A 47 11.80 12.49 1.52
CA LEU A 47 12.51 11.48 0.74
C LEU A 47 11.52 10.62 -0.05
N MET A 48 11.99 10.06 -1.16
CA MET A 48 11.22 9.14 -1.98
C MET A 48 12.06 7.91 -2.32
N PHE A 49 11.41 6.75 -2.37
CA PHE A 49 12.05 5.53 -2.85
C PHE A 49 12.32 5.61 -4.36
N PRO A 50 13.33 4.88 -4.87
CA PRO A 50 13.52 4.67 -6.30
C PRO A 50 12.24 4.11 -6.95
N ALA A 51 11.96 4.52 -8.19
CA ALA A 51 10.73 4.19 -8.90
C ALA A 51 10.49 2.66 -8.95
N ASP A 52 11.52 1.85 -9.19
CA ASP A 52 11.40 0.38 -9.22
C ASP A 52 10.90 -0.20 -7.88
N VAL A 53 11.36 0.36 -6.76
CA VAL A 53 10.95 -0.03 -5.41
C VAL A 53 9.51 0.39 -5.16
N VAL A 54 9.12 1.60 -5.58
CA VAL A 54 7.73 2.10 -5.50
C VAL A 54 6.79 1.20 -6.29
N HIS A 55 7.07 0.93 -7.57
CA HIS A 55 6.23 0.07 -8.41
C HIS A 55 6.07 -1.34 -7.82
N ARG A 56 7.17 -1.95 -7.32
CA ARG A 56 7.11 -3.27 -6.68
C ARG A 56 6.29 -3.24 -5.39
N THR A 57 6.41 -2.16 -4.61
CA THR A 57 5.66 -1.96 -3.37
C THR A 57 4.16 -1.91 -3.65
N PHE A 58 3.74 -1.00 -4.53
CA PHE A 58 2.32 -0.85 -4.86
C PHE A 58 1.75 -2.06 -5.63
N THR A 59 2.59 -2.81 -6.35
CA THR A 59 2.18 -4.12 -6.89
C THR A 59 1.86 -5.12 -5.78
N ARG A 60 2.62 -5.13 -4.67
CA ARG A 60 2.28 -5.96 -3.51
C ARG A 60 1.03 -5.46 -2.80
N ILE A 61 0.90 -4.15 -2.61
CA ILE A 61 -0.30 -3.56 -2.00
C ILE A 61 -1.55 -3.89 -2.81
N GLN A 62 -1.51 -3.81 -4.14
CA GLN A 62 -2.60 -4.25 -5.03
C GLN A 62 -3.02 -5.70 -4.71
N THR A 63 -2.06 -6.64 -4.63
CA THR A 63 -2.38 -8.03 -4.29
C THR A 63 -2.94 -8.20 -2.88
N CYS A 64 -2.52 -7.35 -1.93
CA CYS A 64 -3.05 -7.38 -0.56
C CYS A 64 -4.47 -6.79 -0.48
N ILE A 65 -4.79 -5.74 -1.25
CA ILE A 65 -6.16 -5.20 -1.39
C ILE A 65 -7.08 -6.33 -1.83
N GLN A 66 -6.74 -7.03 -2.91
CA GLN A 66 -7.53 -8.13 -3.48
C GLN A 66 -7.48 -9.44 -2.67
N SER A 67 -6.87 -9.43 -1.47
CA SER A 67 -6.77 -10.64 -0.64
C SER A 67 -8.15 -11.09 -0.15
N THR A 68 -8.41 -12.39 -0.21
CA THR A 68 -9.63 -12.97 0.40
C THR A 68 -9.59 -12.92 1.92
N HIS A 69 -8.40 -12.77 2.53
CA HIS A 69 -8.26 -12.65 3.96
C HIS A 69 -8.57 -11.22 4.41
N PHE A 70 -9.72 -11.04 5.06
CA PHE A 70 -10.26 -9.70 5.35
C PHE A 70 -9.31 -8.76 6.10
N LEU A 71 -8.49 -9.25 7.05
CA LEU A 71 -7.52 -8.37 7.75
C LEU A 71 -6.43 -7.85 6.81
N VAL A 72 -6.00 -8.64 5.83
CA VAL A 72 -4.93 -8.22 4.90
C VAL A 72 -5.48 -7.18 3.94
N ALA A 73 -6.67 -7.44 3.38
CA ALA A 73 -7.39 -6.48 2.56
C ALA A 73 -7.66 -5.17 3.31
N GLN A 74 -8.13 -5.27 4.56
CA GLN A 74 -8.40 -4.11 5.40
C GLN A 74 -7.17 -3.22 5.58
N GLU A 75 -6.01 -3.81 5.93
CA GLU A 75 -4.82 -2.99 6.17
C GLU A 75 -4.22 -2.41 4.91
N ALA A 76 -4.32 -3.12 3.79
CA ALA A 76 -3.92 -2.56 2.50
C ALA A 76 -4.83 -1.39 2.08
N CYS A 77 -6.15 -1.50 2.29
CA CYS A 77 -7.08 -0.41 2.03
C CYS A 77 -6.85 0.78 2.99
N ASN A 78 -6.65 0.53 4.28
CA ASN A 78 -6.36 1.58 5.27
C ASN A 78 -5.10 2.39 4.92
N MET A 79 -4.07 1.74 4.37
CA MET A 79 -2.90 2.45 3.84
C MET A 79 -3.29 3.39 2.69
N CYS A 80 -4.15 2.93 1.76
CA CYS A 80 -4.68 3.74 0.66
C CYS A 80 -5.55 4.90 1.17
N GLY A 81 -6.14 4.75 2.37
CA GLY A 81 -6.86 5.78 3.13
C GLY A 81 -6.01 7.01 3.53
N ASN A 82 -4.68 6.96 3.40
CA ASN A 82 -3.81 8.10 3.65
C ASN A 82 -3.61 8.96 2.39
N PHE A 83 -4.42 10.01 2.23
CA PHE A 83 -4.38 10.91 1.08
C PHE A 83 -3.01 11.52 0.80
N GLN A 84 -2.28 11.97 1.85
CA GLN A 84 -0.96 12.58 1.67
C GLN A 84 0.05 11.56 1.13
N LEU A 85 0.02 10.33 1.66
CA LEU A 85 0.89 9.25 1.19
C LEU A 85 0.55 8.86 -0.24
N MET A 86 -0.75 8.70 -0.56
CA MET A 86 -1.18 8.41 -1.93
C MET A 86 -0.80 9.53 -2.89
N SER A 87 -0.95 10.79 -2.50
CA SER A 87 -0.58 11.94 -3.32
C SER A 87 0.92 11.93 -3.65
N VAL A 88 1.79 11.67 -2.68
CA VAL A 88 3.25 11.66 -2.91
C VAL A 88 3.68 10.55 -3.87
N TYR A 89 3.11 9.36 -3.76
CA TYR A 89 3.55 8.20 -4.55
C TYR A 89 2.78 7.99 -5.86
N LEU A 90 1.55 8.46 -5.98
CA LEU A 90 0.66 8.15 -7.11
C LEU A 90 0.31 9.34 -8.00
N SER A 91 0.43 10.60 -7.54
CA SER A 91 -0.03 11.75 -8.35
C SER A 91 0.68 11.87 -9.70
N CYS A 92 1.99 11.60 -9.70
CA CYS A 92 2.83 11.70 -10.90
C CYS A 92 2.92 10.40 -11.71
N ASP A 93 2.32 9.30 -11.24
CA ASP A 93 2.38 7.99 -11.86
C ASP A 93 0.96 7.47 -12.12
N GLN A 94 0.40 7.89 -13.26
CA GLN A 94 -0.95 7.53 -13.68
C GLN A 94 -1.15 6.01 -13.74
N ALA A 95 -0.17 5.26 -14.26
CA ALA A 95 -0.28 3.81 -14.40
C ALA A 95 -0.37 3.13 -13.02
N LEU A 96 0.40 3.61 -12.04
CA LEU A 96 0.33 3.11 -10.68
C LEU A 96 -0.97 3.50 -9.98
N ARG A 97 -1.45 4.73 -10.19
CA ARG A 97 -2.74 5.20 -9.67
C ARG A 97 -3.90 4.35 -10.21
N GLU A 98 -3.97 4.16 -11.53
CA GLU A 98 -5.00 3.33 -12.17
C GLU A 98 -4.98 1.88 -11.68
N LYS A 99 -3.78 1.34 -11.43
CA LYS A 99 -3.60 -0.01 -10.89
C LYS A 99 -4.20 -0.17 -9.49
N ILE A 100 -3.97 0.79 -8.60
CA ILE A 100 -4.54 0.75 -7.24
C ILE A 100 -6.04 1.05 -7.27
N ALA A 101 -6.47 2.04 -8.04
CA ALA A 101 -7.89 2.38 -8.20
C ALA A 101 -8.69 1.17 -8.71
N SER A 102 -8.16 0.44 -9.70
CA SER A 102 -8.80 -0.77 -10.24
C SER A 102 -8.97 -1.84 -9.16
N ALA A 103 -7.93 -2.09 -8.35
CA ALA A 103 -7.98 -3.07 -7.26
C ALA A 103 -9.01 -2.71 -6.17
N LEU A 104 -9.11 -1.42 -5.84
CA LEU A 104 -10.11 -0.92 -4.88
C LEU A 104 -11.53 -1.05 -5.44
N HIS A 105 -11.75 -0.69 -6.69
CA HIS A 105 -13.06 -0.79 -7.35
C HIS A 105 -13.55 -2.25 -7.45
N GLU A 106 -12.68 -3.18 -7.83
CA GLU A 106 -12.99 -4.62 -7.84
C GLU A 106 -13.39 -5.11 -6.44
N ASN A 107 -12.67 -4.68 -5.41
CA ASN A 107 -13.01 -5.03 -4.03
C ASN A 107 -14.34 -4.44 -3.59
N ALA A 108 -14.60 -3.16 -3.89
CA ALA A 108 -15.83 -2.45 -3.55
C ALA A 108 -17.07 -3.17 -4.12
N THR A 109 -16.94 -3.72 -5.32
CA THR A 109 -18.05 -4.39 -6.03
C THR A 109 -18.21 -5.87 -5.67
N SER A 110 -17.12 -6.58 -5.39
CA SER A 110 -17.14 -8.06 -5.36
C SER A 110 -16.58 -8.72 -4.10
N HIS A 111 -15.92 -7.99 -3.19
CA HIS A 111 -15.33 -8.59 -2.00
C HIS A 111 -16.44 -9.16 -1.08
N TRP A 112 -16.26 -10.37 -0.55
CA TRP A 112 -17.29 -11.07 0.24
C TRP A 112 -17.66 -10.32 1.54
N ASN A 113 -16.67 -9.70 2.19
CA ASN A 113 -16.84 -8.95 3.43
C ASN A 113 -17.36 -7.51 3.18
N LYS A 114 -18.49 -7.17 3.79
CA LYS A 114 -19.14 -5.84 3.63
C LYS A 114 -18.25 -4.67 4.05
N ARG A 115 -17.52 -4.80 5.17
CA ARG A 115 -16.67 -3.72 5.67
C ARG A 115 -15.52 -3.42 4.72
N ILE A 116 -14.98 -4.44 4.06
CA ILE A 116 -13.94 -4.26 3.04
C ILE A 116 -14.49 -3.55 1.83
N ARG A 117 -15.71 -3.88 1.39
CA ARG A 117 -16.37 -3.15 0.30
C ARG A 117 -16.50 -1.67 0.60
N GLU A 118 -17.02 -1.33 1.78
CA GLU A 118 -17.20 0.06 2.24
C GLU A 118 -15.86 0.83 2.26
N ILE A 119 -14.81 0.29 2.90
CA ILE A 119 -13.51 0.96 2.97
C ILE A 119 -12.87 1.09 1.57
N SER A 120 -13.05 0.08 0.71
CA SER A 120 -12.49 0.11 -0.65
C SER A 120 -13.15 1.19 -1.52
N ASP A 121 -14.47 1.37 -1.37
CA ASP A 121 -15.24 2.41 -2.05
C ASP A 121 -14.79 3.82 -1.60
N GLU A 122 -14.69 4.03 -0.28
CA GLU A 122 -14.18 5.29 0.30
C GLU A 122 -12.75 5.62 -0.20
N CYS A 123 -11.86 4.61 -0.27
CA CYS A 123 -10.50 4.80 -0.76
C CYS A 123 -10.46 5.00 -2.28
N PHE A 124 -11.37 4.38 -3.04
CA PHE A 124 -11.46 4.56 -4.49
C PHE A 124 -11.85 5.99 -4.83
N ASP A 125 -12.92 6.51 -4.21
CA ASP A 125 -13.36 7.90 -4.39
C ASP A 125 -12.22 8.88 -4.10
N MET A 126 -11.49 8.66 -3.01
CA MET A 126 -10.34 9.50 -2.65
C MET A 126 -9.19 9.44 -3.67
N LEU A 127 -8.95 8.30 -4.32
CA LEU A 127 -7.95 8.22 -5.39
C LEU A 127 -8.39 8.91 -6.68
N LEU A 128 -9.69 9.04 -6.94
CA LEU A 128 -10.20 9.81 -8.07
C LEU A 128 -9.93 11.31 -7.90
N ASP A 129 -9.94 11.81 -6.66
CA ASP A 129 -9.58 13.19 -6.35
C ASP A 129 -8.10 13.54 -6.61
N LEU A 130 -7.25 12.52 -6.85
CA LEU A 130 -5.84 12.71 -7.23
C LEU A 130 -5.62 12.83 -8.75
N ALA A 131 -6.67 12.69 -9.56
CA ALA A 131 -6.59 12.69 -11.01
C ALA A 131 -6.68 14.09 -11.64
#